data_AF-A0A2P9HEI6-F1
#
_entry.id   AF-A0A2P9HEI6-F1
#
_cell.length_a   1.000
_cell.length_b   1.000
_cell.length_c   1.000
_cell.angle_alpha   90.00
_cell.angle_beta   90.00
_cell.angle_gamma   90.00
#
_symmetry.space_group_name_H-M   'P 1'
#
loop_
_entity.id
_entity.type
_entity.pdbx_description
1 polymer ?
#
loop_
_entity_poly.entity_id
_entity_poly.type
_entity_poly.pdbx_seq_one_letter_code
_entity_poly.pdbx_strand_id
1 'polypeptide(L)'
;MHNSNSNSFSSRFSILFEPTAADTDTTIIIRSPEPYIVRASGSDAITISRAKPQESHAAVSNAARKIKPSETMADAAERTNTDAANIAAPMLDKTDTPSQGRAALPVSDEVKLAIPKFLELPETAPAAIAAQSAALIETFTPWPQIGAEGIVLETAPLLASEEYRQAYRPGLKREIYIAGCEGLAGLKAVLNIPVFKIGECGAGNIDERIQQLGTDKYGAAWKNGKTPVIENGYDKYTTMPLHAHAVRSKHGPVKYTPRGLIVTLPEGMTTSEFSDKFLEKMASGSWLNWCETEEAARHFEKRGIDAARAKRFTPFQAGSKQTLRRAQEFYCIRNNDKTDLQRLVAVIENVILEYLKLI
;
A
#
# COMPACT_ATOMS: atom_id res chain seq x y z
N MET A 1 -35.02 -14.90 41.49
CA MET A 1 -34.96 -14.11 40.24
C MET A 1 -33.78 -13.15 40.34
N HIS A 2 -32.72 -13.37 39.56
CA HIS A 2 -31.59 -12.44 39.46
C HIS A 2 -31.34 -12.17 37.97
N ASN A 3 -31.33 -10.89 37.60
CA ASN A 3 -31.00 -10.46 36.25
C ASN A 3 -29.47 -10.41 36.09
N SER A 4 -28.93 -11.29 35.27
CA SER A 4 -27.54 -11.22 34.82
C SER A 4 -27.47 -10.35 33.57
N ASN A 5 -26.99 -9.10 33.70
CA ASN A 5 -26.71 -8.24 32.55
C ASN A 5 -25.48 -8.75 31.79
N SER A 6 -25.68 -9.43 30.67
CA SER A 6 -24.62 -9.80 29.73
C SER A 6 -24.40 -8.70 28.69
N ASN A 7 -23.36 -7.88 28.86
CA ASN A 7 -22.88 -6.99 27.80
C ASN A 7 -22.19 -7.82 26.70
N SER A 8 -22.63 -7.66 25.46
CA SER A 8 -22.03 -8.35 24.29
C SER A 8 -20.75 -7.66 23.82
N PHE A 9 -19.78 -8.45 23.36
CA PHE A 9 -18.51 -7.97 22.81
C PHE A 9 -18.51 -8.01 21.28
N SER A 10 -18.02 -6.94 20.65
CA SER A 10 -17.75 -6.88 19.22
C SER A 10 -16.40 -7.53 18.88
N SER A 11 -16.36 -8.34 17.83
CA SER A 11 -15.18 -9.09 17.39
C SER A 11 -14.17 -8.21 16.64
N ARG A 12 -13.06 -7.86 17.31
CA ARG A 12 -11.87 -7.21 16.70
C ARG A 12 -10.54 -7.80 17.18
N PHE A 13 -10.47 -9.13 17.29
CA PHE A 13 -9.24 -9.83 17.68
C PHE A 13 -9.02 -11.06 16.78
N SER A 14 -7.76 -11.32 16.47
CA SER A 14 -7.30 -12.61 15.98
C SER A 14 -6.45 -13.23 17.08
N ILE A 15 -6.83 -14.42 17.53
CA ILE A 15 -6.04 -15.24 18.46
C ILE A 15 -5.34 -16.30 17.61
N LEU A 16 -4.01 -16.27 17.58
CA LEU A 16 -3.21 -17.34 17.00
C LEU A 16 -2.65 -18.20 18.13
N PHE A 17 -2.83 -19.51 17.97
CA PHE A 17 -2.19 -20.54 18.77
C PHE A 17 -1.05 -21.13 17.92
N GLU A 18 0.18 -20.94 18.35
CA GLU A 18 1.35 -21.59 17.73
C GLU A 18 1.81 -22.74 18.64
N PRO A 19 1.65 -24.01 18.22
CA PRO A 19 2.18 -25.14 18.97
C PRO A 19 3.71 -25.17 18.81
N THR A 20 4.44 -24.87 19.88
CA THR A 20 5.88 -25.14 19.95
C THR A 20 6.12 -26.65 20.00
N ALA A 21 7.15 -27.13 19.30
CA ALA A 21 7.45 -28.55 19.11
C ALA A 21 7.99 -29.30 20.36
N ALA A 22 7.71 -28.79 21.55
CA ALA A 22 7.97 -29.42 22.83
C ALA A 22 6.80 -29.09 23.78
N ASP A 23 6.17 -30.12 24.33
CA ASP A 23 5.05 -29.99 25.27
C ASP A 23 5.45 -29.19 26.52
N THR A 24 4.79 -28.05 26.74
CA THR A 24 4.16 -27.60 28.01
C THR A 24 3.74 -26.13 27.95
N ASP A 25 4.45 -25.29 27.18
CA ASP A 25 4.17 -23.84 27.09
C ASP A 25 3.37 -23.47 25.84
N THR A 26 2.08 -23.16 26.00
CA THR A 26 1.27 -22.56 24.91
C THR A 26 1.50 -21.05 24.85
N THR A 27 2.21 -20.58 23.83
CA THR A 27 2.37 -19.14 23.59
C THR A 27 1.14 -18.57 22.88
N ILE A 28 0.39 -17.68 23.56
CA ILE A 28 -0.76 -16.97 22.98
C ILE A 28 -0.34 -15.57 22.54
N ILE A 29 -0.35 -15.32 21.23
CA ILE A 29 0.00 -14.01 20.67
C ILE A 29 -1.28 -13.20 20.42
N ILE A 30 -1.55 -12.22 21.29
CA ILE A 30 -2.66 -11.28 21.14
C ILE A 30 -2.15 -10.03 20.40
N ARG A 31 -2.68 -9.76 19.21
CA ARG A 31 -2.43 -8.50 18.49
C ARG A 31 -3.66 -7.60 18.55
N SER A 32 -3.52 -6.41 19.11
CA SER A 32 -4.59 -5.41 19.20
C SER A 32 -4.01 -3.99 19.14
N PRO A 33 -4.71 -3.01 18.53
CA PRO A 33 -4.27 -1.61 18.47
C PRO A 33 -4.47 -0.83 19.79
N GLU A 34 -5.01 -1.45 20.85
CA GLU A 34 -5.28 -0.82 22.14
C GLU A 34 -4.62 -1.60 23.30
N PRO A 35 -4.36 -0.97 24.47
CA PRO A 35 -3.80 -1.65 25.63
C PRO A 35 -4.83 -2.53 26.36
N TYR A 36 -4.46 -3.79 26.57
CA TYR A 36 -5.23 -4.77 27.36
C TYR A 36 -4.42 -5.27 28.55
N ILE A 37 -5.12 -5.60 29.63
CA ILE A 37 -4.59 -6.36 30.75
C ILE A 37 -4.99 -7.82 30.55
N VAL A 38 -3.97 -8.67 30.39
CA VAL A 38 -4.11 -10.13 30.39
C VAL A 38 -3.85 -10.61 31.83
N ARG A 39 -4.78 -11.38 32.39
CA ARG A 39 -4.62 -12.04 33.70
C ARG A 39 -4.81 -13.53 33.54
N ALA A 40 -3.80 -14.32 33.85
CA ALA A 40 -3.94 -15.76 34.06
C ALA A 40 -4.53 -16.00 35.46
N SER A 41 -5.47 -16.94 35.58
CA SER A 41 -6.06 -17.35 36.86
C SER A 41 -6.12 -18.88 36.93
N GLY A 42 -5.13 -19.48 37.59
CA GLY A 42 -4.97 -20.93 37.62
C GLY A 42 -4.45 -21.51 36.30
N SER A 43 -4.53 -22.84 36.18
CA SER A 43 -4.07 -23.62 35.03
C SER A 43 -4.87 -23.40 33.74
N ASP A 44 -6.16 -23.08 33.86
CA ASP A 44 -7.12 -23.33 32.77
C ASP A 44 -7.89 -22.09 32.30
N ALA A 45 -7.56 -20.89 32.79
CA ALA A 45 -8.27 -19.66 32.45
C ALA A 45 -7.37 -18.43 32.27
N ILE A 46 -7.55 -17.75 31.13
CA ILE A 46 -6.94 -16.44 30.84
C ILE A 46 -8.07 -15.43 30.61
N THR A 47 -8.09 -14.38 31.42
CA THR A 47 -9.02 -13.25 31.29
C THR A 47 -8.33 -12.10 30.58
N ILE A 48 -8.91 -11.64 29.47
CA ILE A 48 -8.45 -10.45 28.73
C ILE A 48 -9.44 -9.33 28.99
N SER A 49 -8.95 -8.18 29.46
CA SER A 49 -9.78 -7.01 29.77
C SER A 49 -9.13 -5.72 29.25
N ARG A 50 -9.94 -4.77 28.75
CA ARG A 50 -9.45 -3.49 28.24
C ARG A 50 -8.88 -2.67 29.41
N ALA A 51 -7.65 -2.17 29.29
CA ALA A 51 -7.06 -1.37 30.35
C ALA A 51 -7.86 -0.08 30.56
N LYS A 52 -8.19 0.27 31.81
CA LYS A 52 -8.81 1.59 32.07
C LYS A 52 -7.77 2.70 31.84
N PRO A 53 -8.15 3.91 31.41
CA PRO A 53 -7.20 5.00 31.14
C PRO A 53 -6.28 5.38 32.30
N GLN A 54 -6.63 5.03 33.54
CA GLN A 54 -5.80 5.27 34.74
C GLN A 54 -4.76 4.15 35.01
N GLU A 55 -4.87 2.98 34.40
CA GLU A 55 -3.97 1.83 34.64
C GLU A 55 -2.78 1.80 33.67
N SER A 56 -2.86 2.50 32.54
CA SER A 56 -1.83 2.54 31.49
C SER A 56 -0.50 3.12 31.95
N HIS A 57 -0.51 4.10 32.86
CA HIS A 57 0.69 4.77 33.35
C HIS A 57 1.57 3.90 34.27
N ALA A 58 1.00 2.89 34.95
CA ALA A 58 1.76 2.00 35.82
C ALA A 58 2.51 0.89 35.04
N ALA A 59 1.92 0.40 33.94
CA ALA A 59 2.47 -0.72 33.18
C ALA A 59 3.78 -0.37 32.42
N VAL A 60 3.87 0.85 31.88
CA VAL A 60 5.05 1.32 31.11
C VAL A 60 6.29 1.49 31.99
N SER A 61 6.11 1.80 33.29
CA SER A 61 7.20 2.04 34.24
C SER A 61 8.08 0.80 34.50
N ASN A 62 7.50 -0.40 34.51
CA ASN A 62 8.21 -1.62 34.93
C ASN A 62 8.96 -2.34 33.79
N ALA A 63 8.66 -2.04 32.52
CA ALA A 63 9.36 -2.65 31.38
C ALA A 63 10.73 -2.01 31.08
N ALA A 64 10.93 -0.74 31.46
CA ALA A 64 12.13 0.04 31.10
C ALA A 64 13.38 -0.26 31.93
N ARG A 65 13.31 -1.15 32.95
CA ARG A 65 14.33 -1.26 34.00
C ARG A 65 15.22 -2.51 33.92
N LYS A 66 15.62 -2.95 32.71
CA LYS A 66 16.50 -4.14 32.56
C LYS A 66 17.35 -4.25 31.29
N ILE A 67 18.01 -3.17 30.84
CA ILE A 67 19.13 -3.26 29.88
C ILE A 67 20.32 -2.43 30.39
N LYS A 68 21.50 -3.07 30.52
CA LYS A 68 22.79 -2.41 30.78
C LYS A 68 23.53 -2.22 29.46
N PRO A 69 24.16 -1.07 29.19
CA PRO A 69 25.07 -0.90 28.06
C PRO A 69 26.48 -1.43 28.39
N SER A 70 27.20 -1.88 27.36
CA SER A 70 28.64 -2.16 27.39
C SER A 70 29.37 -1.23 26.43
N GLU A 71 30.45 -0.62 26.89
CA GLU A 71 31.27 0.33 26.14
C GLU A 71 32.30 -0.38 25.24
N THR A 72 32.60 0.21 24.08
CA THR A 72 33.97 0.37 23.57
C THR A 72 34.03 1.52 22.56
N MET A 73 35.16 2.24 22.52
CA MET A 73 35.43 3.41 21.67
C MET A 73 36.32 3.08 20.45
N ALA A 74 36.60 4.12 19.65
CA ALA A 74 37.71 4.31 18.70
C ALA A 74 37.45 3.95 17.21
N ASP A 75 37.93 4.70 16.21
CA ASP A 75 38.25 6.16 16.10
C ASP A 75 38.50 6.53 14.60
N ALA A 76 38.78 7.81 14.30
CA ALA A 76 39.24 8.38 13.00
C ALA A 76 38.20 8.43 11.83
N ALA A 77 37.90 9.56 11.16
CA ALA A 77 38.73 10.53 10.40
C ALA A 77 39.19 9.97 9.02
N GLU A 78 39.25 10.70 7.89
CA GLU A 78 39.12 12.13 7.55
C GLU A 78 38.92 12.30 6.00
N ARG A 79 38.47 13.49 5.50
CA ARG A 79 38.63 14.02 4.10
C ARG A 79 37.85 13.31 2.95
N THR A 80 37.45 13.94 1.82
CA THR A 80 37.51 15.34 1.29
C THR A 80 36.43 15.59 0.21
N ASN A 81 36.28 16.86 -0.23
CA ASN A 81 35.76 17.39 -1.53
C ASN A 81 35.74 16.42 -2.75
N THR A 82 34.93 16.61 -3.82
CA THR A 82 34.53 17.89 -4.48
C THR A 82 33.25 17.74 -5.36
N ASP A 83 32.80 18.86 -5.92
CA ASP A 83 32.03 19.02 -7.18
C ASP A 83 30.57 18.54 -7.27
N ALA A 84 29.66 19.48 -6.97
CA ALA A 84 28.29 19.47 -7.46
C ALA A 84 28.16 20.43 -8.66
N ALA A 85 27.70 19.92 -9.81
CA ALA A 85 27.33 20.77 -10.95
C ALA A 85 26.16 20.17 -11.76
N ASN A 86 25.15 21.01 -12.02
CA ASN A 86 24.17 20.95 -13.12
C ASN A 86 23.37 19.66 -13.36
N ILE A 87 22.05 19.71 -13.06
CA ILE A 87 21.03 19.84 -14.13
C ILE A 87 19.99 20.88 -13.66
N ALA A 88 19.66 21.85 -14.51
CA ALA A 88 18.67 22.89 -14.22
C ALA A 88 17.24 22.47 -14.59
N ALA A 89 16.27 22.86 -13.75
CA ALA A 89 14.88 23.04 -14.18
C ALA A 89 14.66 24.52 -14.56
N PRO A 90 13.87 24.84 -15.60
CA PRO A 90 13.76 26.21 -16.09
C PRO A 90 13.03 27.10 -15.09
N MET A 91 13.71 28.16 -14.64
CA MET A 91 13.04 29.28 -13.99
C MET A 91 12.21 30.05 -15.01
N LEU A 92 10.96 30.37 -14.66
CA LEU A 92 10.20 31.39 -15.36
C LEU A 92 10.51 32.77 -14.77
N ASP A 93 10.60 33.73 -15.69
CA ASP A 93 11.16 35.06 -15.51
C ASP A 93 10.33 35.96 -14.57
N LYS A 94 10.99 36.93 -13.91
CA LYS A 94 10.36 37.94 -13.06
C LYS A 94 10.54 39.32 -13.68
N THR A 95 9.43 39.98 -13.97
CA THR A 95 9.41 41.43 -14.25
C THR A 95 8.40 42.15 -13.34
N ASP A 96 8.92 43.10 -12.56
CA ASP A 96 8.20 44.16 -11.86
C ASP A 96 7.99 45.36 -12.84
N THR A 97 7.04 46.28 -12.72
CA THR A 97 5.99 46.66 -11.73
C THR A 97 4.84 47.37 -12.52
N PRO A 98 3.83 48.12 -11.98
CA PRO A 98 3.54 48.59 -10.61
C PRO A 98 2.11 48.38 -10.08
N SER A 99 1.92 48.79 -8.82
CA SER A 99 0.68 48.78 -8.05
C SER A 99 -0.46 49.68 -8.59
N GLN A 100 -1.67 49.14 -8.69
CA GLN A 100 -2.93 49.91 -8.62
C GLN A 100 -4.06 49.13 -7.94
N GLY A 101 -4.91 49.84 -7.18
CA GLY A 101 -6.33 49.47 -6.96
C GLY A 101 -6.65 48.28 -6.04
N ARG A 102 -6.71 48.49 -4.72
CA ARG A 102 -7.57 47.68 -3.85
C ARG A 102 -9.05 48.01 -4.16
N ALA A 103 -9.71 47.16 -4.94
CA ALA A 103 -11.17 47.12 -5.02
C ALA A 103 -11.67 45.92 -4.20
N ALA A 104 -12.52 46.17 -3.21
CA ALA A 104 -13.18 45.09 -2.47
C ALA A 104 -14.24 44.44 -3.36
N LEU A 105 -14.18 43.12 -3.53
CA LEU A 105 -15.23 42.35 -4.19
C LEU A 105 -16.27 41.86 -3.17
N PRO A 106 -17.55 41.75 -3.57
CA PRO A 106 -18.67 41.58 -2.64
C PRO A 106 -18.75 40.19 -2.00
N VAL A 107 -19.33 40.15 -0.80
CA VAL A 107 -19.62 38.93 -0.04
C VAL A 107 -21.06 38.48 -0.32
N SER A 108 -21.23 37.55 -1.26
CA SER A 108 -22.45 36.77 -1.56
C SER A 108 -22.11 35.79 -2.71
N ASP A 109 -22.51 34.52 -2.76
CA ASP A 109 -23.58 33.80 -2.04
C ASP A 109 -23.13 32.44 -1.45
N GLU A 110 -23.95 31.89 -0.56
CA GLU A 110 -23.77 30.56 0.04
C GLU A 110 -23.73 29.42 -1.00
N VAL A 111 -22.55 28.82 -1.22
CA VAL A 111 -22.49 27.47 -1.80
C VAL A 111 -22.94 26.47 -0.72
N LYS A 112 -24.23 26.13 -0.72
CA LYS A 112 -24.80 25.10 0.15
C LYS A 112 -24.17 23.73 -0.17
N LEU A 113 -23.14 23.38 0.59
CA LEU A 113 -22.51 22.07 0.54
C LEU A 113 -23.50 21.03 1.09
N ALA A 114 -24.24 20.38 0.19
CA ALA A 114 -25.15 19.32 0.56
C ALA A 114 -24.35 18.11 1.05
N ILE A 115 -24.19 17.99 2.38
CA ILE A 115 -23.71 16.77 3.03
C ILE A 115 -24.86 15.75 2.95
N PRO A 116 -24.76 14.67 2.16
CA PRO A 116 -25.78 13.63 2.20
C PRO A 116 -25.78 13.00 3.59
N LYS A 117 -26.97 12.95 4.21
CA LYS A 117 -27.17 12.34 5.52
C LYS A 117 -26.67 10.89 5.48
N PHE A 118 -25.79 10.55 6.41
CA PHE A 118 -25.11 9.25 6.49
C PHE A 118 -26.14 8.12 6.48
N LEU A 119 -25.85 7.00 5.80
CA LEU A 119 -26.65 5.79 5.97
C LEU A 119 -26.46 5.29 7.42
N GLU A 120 -27.50 5.44 8.23
CA GLU A 120 -27.63 4.68 9.48
C GLU A 120 -27.74 3.19 9.11
N LEU A 121 -26.75 2.40 9.51
CA LEU A 121 -26.77 0.95 9.36
C LEU A 121 -27.88 0.37 10.25
N PRO A 122 -28.74 -0.54 9.75
CA PRO A 122 -29.88 -1.03 10.52
C PRO A 122 -29.44 -1.84 11.75
N GLU A 123 -29.87 -1.42 12.94
CA GLU A 123 -29.70 -2.13 14.21
C GLU A 123 -30.61 -3.37 14.32
N THR A 124 -30.40 -4.39 13.48
CA THR A 124 -31.12 -5.68 13.64
C THR A 124 -30.27 -6.92 13.39
N ALA A 125 -30.06 -7.69 14.46
CA ALA A 125 -29.79 -9.13 14.55
C ALA A 125 -28.48 -9.70 13.91
N PRO A 126 -27.52 -10.19 14.72
CA PRO A 126 -26.31 -10.89 14.25
C PRO A 126 -26.55 -12.12 13.36
N ALA A 127 -27.70 -12.78 13.48
CA ALA A 127 -28.03 -13.99 12.71
C ALA A 127 -28.17 -13.71 11.20
N ALA A 128 -28.66 -12.53 10.81
CA ALA A 128 -28.77 -12.14 9.39
C ALA A 128 -27.38 -11.90 8.77
N ILE A 129 -26.46 -11.32 9.55
CA ILE A 129 -25.06 -11.10 9.14
C ILE A 129 -24.35 -12.45 9.03
N ALA A 130 -24.56 -13.38 9.97
CA ALA A 130 -23.99 -14.73 9.89
C ALA A 130 -24.53 -15.51 8.67
N ALA A 131 -25.82 -15.42 8.36
CA ALA A 131 -26.42 -16.05 7.18
C ALA A 131 -25.92 -15.42 5.86
N GLN A 132 -25.77 -14.09 5.79
CA GLN A 132 -25.16 -13.43 4.62
C GLN A 132 -23.65 -13.76 4.50
N SER A 133 -22.95 -13.90 5.63
CA SER A 133 -21.52 -14.27 5.66
C SER A 133 -21.28 -15.73 5.30
N ALA A 134 -22.24 -16.62 5.58
CA ALA A 134 -22.23 -18.02 5.14
C ALA A 134 -22.72 -18.19 3.68
N ALA A 135 -23.60 -17.29 3.19
CA ALA A 135 -23.98 -17.21 1.78
C ALA A 135 -22.92 -16.51 0.90
N LEU A 136 -21.99 -15.78 1.52
CA LEU A 136 -20.69 -15.37 0.97
C LEU A 136 -19.71 -16.55 0.83
N ILE A 137 -20.23 -17.73 0.46
CA ILE A 137 -19.46 -18.83 -0.12
C ILE A 137 -18.58 -18.22 -1.21
N GLU A 138 -17.30 -18.59 -1.19
CA GLU A 138 -16.24 -18.07 -2.05
C GLU A 138 -16.61 -18.12 -3.53
N THR A 139 -17.29 -17.09 -4.03
CA THR A 139 -17.44 -16.95 -5.47
C THR A 139 -16.18 -16.31 -5.97
N PHE A 140 -15.21 -17.20 -6.21
CA PHE A 140 -13.92 -16.97 -6.84
C PHE A 140 -14.11 -16.01 -8.01
N THR A 141 -13.83 -14.73 -7.74
CA THR A 141 -13.67 -13.76 -8.80
C THR A 141 -12.19 -13.90 -9.18
N PRO A 142 -11.85 -14.38 -10.38
CA PRO A 142 -10.48 -14.33 -10.84
C PRO A 142 -10.08 -12.86 -10.96
N TRP A 143 -9.37 -12.37 -9.94
CA TRP A 143 -8.83 -11.02 -9.92
C TRP A 143 -7.75 -10.90 -11.01
N PRO A 144 -7.55 -9.71 -11.60
CA PRO A 144 -6.48 -9.50 -12.55
C PRO A 144 -5.14 -9.76 -11.83
N GLN A 145 -4.26 -10.56 -12.44
CA GLN A 145 -2.97 -10.94 -11.84
C GLN A 145 -1.83 -10.20 -12.54
N ILE A 146 -0.90 -9.65 -11.75
CA ILE A 146 0.30 -9.00 -12.28
C ILE A 146 1.20 -10.00 -13.03
N GLY A 147 1.80 -9.54 -14.13
CA GLY A 147 2.54 -10.40 -15.07
C GLY A 147 1.61 -11.23 -15.94
N ALA A 148 1.62 -10.95 -17.24
CA ALA A 148 0.80 -11.63 -18.24
C ALA A 148 1.21 -13.11 -18.45
N GLU A 149 0.39 -13.84 -19.20
CA GLU A 149 0.77 -15.13 -19.77
C GLU A 149 2.02 -14.94 -20.63
N GLY A 150 3.15 -15.56 -20.23
CA GLY A 150 4.45 -15.39 -20.87
C GLY A 150 5.57 -14.90 -19.95
N ILE A 151 5.30 -14.41 -18.73
CA ILE A 151 6.39 -14.10 -17.79
C ILE A 151 7.08 -15.38 -17.28
N VAL A 152 8.41 -15.38 -17.26
CA VAL A 152 9.23 -16.42 -16.64
C VAL A 152 9.16 -16.24 -15.11
N LEU A 153 8.43 -17.12 -14.42
CA LEU A 153 8.25 -17.04 -12.96
C LEU A 153 9.46 -17.51 -12.14
N GLU A 154 10.23 -18.46 -12.69
CA GLU A 154 11.42 -19.03 -12.08
C GLU A 154 12.67 -18.49 -12.79
N THR A 155 12.99 -17.23 -12.51
CA THR A 155 14.12 -16.47 -13.08
C THR A 155 15.48 -16.87 -12.49
N ALA A 156 15.50 -17.50 -11.31
CA ALA A 156 16.72 -17.76 -10.56
C ALA A 156 17.80 -18.56 -11.33
N PRO A 157 17.48 -19.57 -12.17
CA PRO A 157 18.48 -20.25 -13.00
C PRO A 157 19.12 -19.34 -14.04
N LEU A 158 18.33 -18.48 -14.70
CA LEU A 158 18.83 -17.51 -15.70
C LEU A 158 19.73 -16.48 -15.03
N LEU A 159 19.33 -15.95 -13.86
CA LEU A 159 20.11 -14.97 -13.09
C LEU A 159 21.40 -15.57 -12.47
N ALA A 160 21.52 -16.90 -12.41
CA ALA A 160 22.74 -17.58 -11.98
C ALA A 160 23.66 -17.99 -13.14
N SER A 161 23.18 -17.87 -14.38
CA SER A 161 23.88 -18.37 -15.57
C SER A 161 25.19 -17.63 -15.88
N GLU A 162 26.02 -18.20 -16.74
CA GLU A 162 27.25 -17.55 -17.20
C GLU A 162 26.92 -16.37 -18.12
N GLU A 163 25.93 -16.52 -18.99
CA GLU A 163 25.43 -15.52 -19.93
C GLU A 163 24.95 -14.27 -19.19
N TYR A 164 24.16 -14.42 -18.11
CA TYR A 164 23.77 -13.29 -17.27
C TYR A 164 24.97 -12.61 -16.61
N ARG A 165 25.94 -13.38 -16.07
CA ARG A 165 27.15 -12.80 -15.44
C ARG A 165 28.06 -12.08 -16.45
N GLN A 166 28.06 -12.49 -17.71
CA GLN A 166 28.79 -11.83 -18.78
C GLN A 166 28.08 -10.56 -19.26
N ALA A 167 26.76 -10.61 -19.49
CA ALA A 167 25.97 -9.51 -20.03
C ALA A 167 25.62 -8.42 -18.98
N TYR A 168 25.32 -8.81 -17.73
CA TYR A 168 24.88 -7.85 -16.72
C TYR A 168 26.04 -7.05 -16.13
N ARG A 169 25.96 -5.73 -16.28
CA ARG A 169 26.80 -4.74 -15.57
C ARG A 169 25.88 -3.87 -14.71
N PRO A 170 26.13 -3.71 -13.40
CA PRO A 170 25.26 -2.90 -12.54
C PRO A 170 25.31 -1.40 -12.89
N GLY A 171 24.16 -0.83 -13.22
CA GLY A 171 23.98 0.60 -13.52
C GLY A 171 23.15 1.32 -12.46
N LEU A 172 22.18 2.12 -12.92
CA LEU A 172 21.32 2.96 -12.08
C LEU A 172 20.43 2.14 -11.14
N LYS A 173 20.09 2.72 -9.99
CA LYS A 173 19.16 2.12 -9.02
C LYS A 173 17.79 2.79 -9.05
N ARG A 174 16.75 1.95 -9.00
CA ARG A 174 15.34 2.34 -8.84
C ARG A 174 14.77 1.73 -7.57
N GLU A 175 13.71 2.32 -7.06
CA GLU A 175 12.95 1.81 -5.93
C GLU A 175 11.50 1.57 -6.33
N ILE A 176 11.03 0.33 -6.18
CA ILE A 176 9.64 -0.07 -6.36
C ILE A 176 8.97 -0.13 -4.99
N TYR A 177 7.79 0.45 -4.85
CA TYR A 177 7.03 0.43 -3.60
C TYR A 177 5.60 -0.06 -3.83
N ILE A 178 5.03 -0.70 -2.81
CA ILE A 178 3.59 -0.94 -2.70
C ILE A 178 3.07 0.03 -1.65
N ALA A 179 2.01 0.79 -1.96
CA ALA A 179 1.44 1.77 -1.06
C ALA A 179 -0.07 1.60 -0.88
N GLY A 180 -0.51 1.89 0.35
CA GLY A 180 -1.91 1.91 0.76
C GLY A 180 -2.27 3.21 1.47
N CYS A 181 -3.56 3.44 1.64
CA CYS A 181 -4.14 4.53 2.41
C CYS A 181 -5.52 4.09 2.93
N GLU A 182 -6.14 4.86 3.83
CA GLU A 182 -7.47 4.54 4.37
C GLU A 182 -8.55 4.45 3.28
N GLY A 183 -8.50 5.35 2.29
CA GLY A 183 -9.41 5.36 1.15
C GLY A 183 -9.30 4.10 0.29
N LEU A 184 -8.08 3.62 0.03
CA LEU A 184 -7.85 2.33 -0.65
C LEU A 184 -8.27 1.14 0.22
N ALA A 185 -8.10 1.19 1.54
CA ALA A 185 -8.58 0.14 2.43
C ALA A 185 -10.11 0.05 2.44
N GLY A 186 -10.81 1.19 2.47
CA GLY A 186 -12.27 1.25 2.30
C GLY A 186 -12.73 0.75 0.93
N LEU A 187 -12.02 1.13 -0.14
CA LEU A 187 -12.29 0.64 -1.50
C LEU A 187 -12.11 -0.89 -1.58
N LYS A 188 -11.00 -1.43 -1.05
CA LYS A 188 -10.74 -2.86 -0.93
C LYS A 188 -11.86 -3.60 -0.18
N ALA A 189 -12.39 -3.01 0.90
CA ALA A 189 -13.47 -3.60 1.68
C ALA A 189 -14.80 -3.65 0.90
N VAL A 190 -15.14 -2.58 0.18
CA VAL A 190 -16.35 -2.53 -0.67
C VAL A 190 -16.27 -3.53 -1.82
N LEU A 191 -15.13 -3.58 -2.52
CA LEU A 191 -14.92 -4.45 -3.68
C LEU A 191 -14.65 -5.91 -3.31
N ASN A 192 -14.08 -6.16 -2.13
CA ASN A 192 -13.45 -7.43 -1.77
C ASN A 192 -12.36 -7.85 -2.77
N ILE A 193 -11.51 -6.90 -3.16
CA ILE A 193 -10.40 -7.08 -4.12
C ILE A 193 -9.15 -6.37 -3.55
N PRO A 194 -7.96 -7.01 -3.53
CA PRO A 194 -6.76 -6.46 -2.91
C PRO A 194 -6.08 -5.42 -3.81
N VAL A 195 -6.68 -4.24 -3.94
CA VAL A 195 -6.13 -3.13 -4.73
C VAL A 195 -5.13 -2.32 -3.92
N PHE A 196 -3.93 -2.12 -4.48
CA PHE A 196 -2.89 -1.24 -3.94
C PHE A 196 -2.35 -0.32 -5.02
N LYS A 197 -1.67 0.76 -4.61
CA LYS A 197 -0.79 1.47 -5.54
C LYS A 197 0.54 0.74 -5.63
N ILE A 198 1.03 0.50 -6.85
CA ILE A 198 2.41 0.05 -7.08
C ILE A 198 3.04 1.05 -8.02
N GLY A 199 4.19 1.60 -7.66
CA GLY A 199 4.91 2.56 -8.49
C GLY A 199 6.40 2.50 -8.25
N GLU A 200 7.14 3.29 -9.02
CA GLU A 200 8.59 3.33 -8.94
C GLU A 200 9.15 4.76 -8.90
N CYS A 201 10.40 4.89 -8.44
CA CYS A 201 11.08 6.16 -8.21
C CYS A 201 12.61 5.99 -8.20
N GLY A 202 13.35 7.10 -8.11
CA GLY A 202 14.80 7.07 -7.87
C GLY A 202 15.12 6.49 -6.49
N ALA A 203 16.29 5.85 -6.36
CA ALA A 203 16.71 5.27 -5.09
C ALA A 203 16.86 6.33 -3.99
N GLY A 204 16.26 6.09 -2.83
CA GLY A 204 16.18 7.02 -1.70
C GLY A 204 14.90 7.86 -1.67
N ASN A 205 14.08 7.86 -2.73
CA ASN A 205 13.00 8.84 -2.90
C ASN A 205 11.59 8.28 -2.57
N ILE A 206 11.48 7.05 -2.02
CA ILE A 206 10.19 6.47 -1.61
C ILE A 206 9.40 7.42 -0.70
N ASP A 207 10.04 8.04 0.32
CA ASP A 207 9.33 8.83 1.32
C ASP A 207 8.72 10.11 0.71
N GLU A 208 9.48 10.83 -0.11
CA GLU A 208 9.00 11.99 -0.88
C GLU A 208 7.87 11.59 -1.83
N ARG A 209 8.02 10.46 -2.53
CA ARG A 209 7.00 9.95 -3.45
C ARG A 209 5.70 9.58 -2.72
N ILE A 210 5.79 9.00 -1.53
CA ILE A 210 4.64 8.65 -0.68
C ILE A 210 3.93 9.92 -0.17
N GLN A 211 4.68 10.93 0.28
CA GLN A 211 4.11 12.22 0.67
C GLN A 211 3.40 12.91 -0.50
N GLN A 212 4.01 12.92 -1.69
CA GLN A 212 3.42 13.52 -2.89
C GLN A 212 2.06 12.87 -3.24
N LEU A 213 1.91 11.55 -3.08
CA LEU A 213 0.64 10.86 -3.35
C LEU A 213 -0.48 11.26 -2.39
N GLY A 214 -0.14 11.57 -1.14
CA GLY A 214 -1.07 12.13 -0.15
C GLY A 214 -1.48 13.56 -0.52
N THR A 215 -0.51 14.40 -0.86
CA THR A 215 -0.73 15.78 -1.35
C THR A 215 -1.64 15.82 -2.57
N ASP A 216 -1.37 14.97 -3.57
CA ASP A 216 -2.17 14.85 -4.80
C ASP A 216 -3.55 14.20 -4.58
N LYS A 217 -3.78 13.58 -3.40
CA LYS A 217 -4.91 12.68 -3.13
C LYS A 217 -5.10 11.68 -4.26
N TYR A 218 -4.02 10.96 -4.59
CA TYR A 218 -3.93 10.13 -5.79
C TYR A 218 -5.09 9.11 -5.86
N GLY A 219 -5.88 9.12 -6.95
CA GLY A 219 -7.01 8.22 -7.13
C GLY A 219 -8.23 8.46 -6.22
N ALA A 220 -8.27 9.55 -5.45
CA ALA A 220 -9.38 9.87 -4.54
C ALA A 220 -10.71 10.17 -5.24
N ALA A 221 -10.66 10.57 -6.51
CA ALA A 221 -11.84 10.99 -7.26
C ALA A 221 -12.45 9.85 -8.07
N TRP A 222 -13.77 9.83 -8.14
CA TRP A 222 -14.57 9.08 -9.11
C TRP A 222 -15.60 10.00 -9.76
N LYS A 223 -16.37 9.51 -10.74
CA LYS A 223 -17.35 10.33 -11.48
C LYS A 223 -18.77 9.83 -11.26
N ASN A 224 -19.59 10.63 -10.60
CA ASN A 224 -21.04 10.43 -10.58
C ASN A 224 -21.63 11.14 -11.82
N GLY A 225 -21.78 10.39 -12.91
CA GLY A 225 -22.12 10.94 -14.22
C GLY A 225 -21.05 11.94 -14.70
N LYS A 226 -21.41 13.23 -14.75
CA LYS A 226 -20.48 14.32 -15.09
C LYS A 226 -19.80 14.96 -13.88
N THR A 227 -20.29 14.71 -12.67
CA THR A 227 -19.83 15.39 -11.44
C THR A 227 -18.67 14.61 -10.80
N PRO A 228 -17.52 15.24 -10.54
CA PRO A 228 -16.43 14.62 -9.79
C PRO A 228 -16.82 14.49 -8.31
N VAL A 229 -16.64 13.31 -7.73
CA VAL A 229 -16.78 13.06 -6.28
C VAL A 229 -15.42 12.70 -5.73
N ILE A 230 -14.91 13.46 -4.76
CA ILE A 230 -13.64 13.21 -4.08
C ILE A 230 -13.94 12.52 -2.74
N GLU A 231 -13.33 11.35 -2.51
CA GLU A 231 -13.45 10.63 -1.25
C GLU A 231 -12.30 10.99 -0.28
N ASN A 232 -12.58 10.88 1.02
CA ASN A 232 -11.60 11.08 2.10
C ASN A 232 -10.68 9.86 2.27
N GLY A 233 -9.60 10.00 3.05
CA GLY A 233 -8.68 8.90 3.39
C GLY A 233 -7.59 8.62 2.35
N TYR A 234 -7.53 9.41 1.27
CA TYR A 234 -6.48 9.35 0.24
C TYR A 234 -5.34 10.35 0.48
N ASP A 235 -5.40 11.12 1.56
CA ASP A 235 -4.42 12.14 1.96
C ASP A 235 -3.20 11.59 2.70
N LYS A 236 -3.26 10.34 3.18
CA LYS A 236 -2.20 9.68 3.97
C LYS A 236 -1.84 8.33 3.38
N TYR A 237 -0.97 8.37 2.38
CA TYR A 237 -0.33 7.17 1.85
C TYR A 237 0.78 6.67 2.78
N THR A 238 0.95 5.35 2.85
CA THR A 238 2.07 4.68 3.52
C THR A 238 2.57 3.53 2.68
N THR A 239 3.86 3.20 2.81
CA THR A 239 4.42 1.96 2.23
C THR A 239 3.89 0.75 2.97
N MET A 240 3.39 -0.23 2.23
CA MET A 240 3.04 -1.53 2.79
C MET A 240 4.32 -2.35 3.02
N PRO A 241 4.48 -3.00 4.19
CA PRO A 241 5.60 -3.90 4.40
C PRO A 241 5.53 -5.06 3.42
N LEU A 242 6.66 -5.37 2.78
CA LEU A 242 6.82 -6.56 1.95
C LEU A 242 7.28 -7.71 2.84
N HIS A 243 6.39 -8.67 3.09
CA HIS A 243 6.74 -9.86 3.86
C HIS A 243 7.68 -10.74 3.04
N ALA A 244 8.98 -10.70 3.39
CA ALA A 244 10.07 -11.25 2.60
C ALA A 244 10.13 -12.79 2.64
N HIS A 245 9.19 -13.43 1.93
CA HIS A 245 9.07 -14.89 1.81
C HIS A 245 9.33 -15.43 0.39
N ALA A 246 9.47 -14.55 -0.62
CA ALA A 246 9.87 -14.94 -1.95
C ALA A 246 11.36 -15.33 -1.99
N VAL A 247 11.68 -16.34 -2.81
CA VAL A 247 13.06 -16.79 -3.01
C VAL A 247 13.83 -15.68 -3.72
N ARG A 248 14.97 -15.27 -3.15
CA ARG A 248 15.84 -14.25 -3.75
C ARG A 248 16.93 -14.94 -4.55
N SER A 249 17.09 -14.60 -5.83
CA SER A 249 18.34 -14.94 -6.52
C SER A 249 19.49 -14.17 -5.85
N LYS A 250 20.53 -14.89 -5.42
CA LYS A 250 21.75 -14.28 -4.83
C LYS A 250 22.45 -13.33 -5.80
N HIS A 251 22.26 -13.55 -7.11
CA HIS A 251 22.85 -12.81 -8.21
C HIS A 251 21.85 -11.87 -8.91
N GLY A 252 20.59 -11.86 -8.46
CA GLY A 252 19.52 -11.08 -9.07
C GLY A 252 19.67 -9.56 -8.86
N PRO A 253 19.06 -8.75 -9.75
CA PRO A 253 19.12 -7.29 -9.68
C PRO A 253 18.23 -6.71 -8.57
N VAL A 254 17.32 -7.51 -7.99
CA VAL A 254 16.30 -7.10 -7.04
C VAL A 254 16.70 -7.41 -5.59
N LYS A 255 16.57 -6.43 -4.70
CA LYS A 255 16.80 -6.55 -3.26
C LYS A 255 15.61 -6.02 -2.47
N TYR A 256 15.09 -6.81 -1.54
CA TYR A 256 14.04 -6.39 -0.62
C TYR A 256 14.57 -5.40 0.41
N THR A 257 13.77 -4.37 0.71
CA THR A 257 13.94 -3.45 1.85
C THR A 257 12.69 -3.48 2.73
N PRO A 258 12.70 -2.87 3.94
CA PRO A 258 11.51 -2.78 4.78
C PRO A 258 10.33 -2.00 4.14
N ARG A 259 10.60 -1.16 3.12
CA ARG A 259 9.62 -0.25 2.50
C ARG A 259 9.32 -0.55 1.03
N GLY A 260 10.02 -1.51 0.41
CA GLY A 260 9.88 -1.79 -1.01
C GLY A 260 10.96 -2.74 -1.56
N LEU A 261 11.28 -2.58 -2.84
CA LEU A 261 12.33 -3.28 -3.56
C LEU A 261 13.32 -2.26 -4.12
N ILE A 262 14.62 -2.45 -3.92
CA ILE A 262 15.66 -1.80 -4.71
C ILE A 262 15.92 -2.67 -5.93
N VAL A 263 15.90 -2.06 -7.11
CA VAL A 263 16.23 -2.69 -8.39
C VAL A 263 17.48 -2.02 -8.92
N THR A 264 18.49 -2.80 -9.27
CA THR A 264 19.69 -2.30 -9.96
C THR A 264 19.55 -2.63 -11.45
N LEU A 265 19.35 -1.60 -12.27
CA LEU A 265 19.22 -1.74 -13.72
C LEU A 265 20.57 -2.14 -14.36
N PRO A 266 20.57 -2.76 -15.53
CA PRO A 266 21.77 -2.88 -16.36
C PRO A 266 22.36 -1.50 -16.70
N GLU A 267 23.68 -1.46 -16.87
CA GLU A 267 24.38 -0.35 -17.52
C GLU A 267 23.79 -0.10 -18.92
N GLY A 268 23.60 1.17 -19.28
CA GLY A 268 22.96 1.58 -20.52
C GLY A 268 21.42 1.58 -20.51
N MET A 269 20.76 0.91 -19.56
CA MET A 269 19.29 0.95 -19.48
C MET A 269 18.82 2.27 -18.86
N THR A 270 18.01 3.02 -19.60
CA THR A 270 17.46 4.29 -19.12
C THR A 270 16.28 4.07 -18.16
N THR A 271 15.95 5.11 -17.39
CA THR A 271 14.78 5.08 -16.51
C THR A 271 13.46 4.94 -17.27
N SER A 272 13.31 5.57 -18.45
CA SER A 272 12.08 5.47 -19.25
C SER A 272 11.90 4.06 -19.79
N GLU A 273 12.92 3.46 -20.41
CA GLU A 273 12.84 2.10 -20.95
C GLU A 273 12.42 1.09 -19.88
N PHE A 274 12.98 1.21 -18.66
CA PHE A 274 12.57 0.39 -17.54
C PHE A 274 11.12 0.68 -17.11
N SER A 275 10.75 1.95 -16.96
CA SER A 275 9.40 2.37 -16.54
C SER A 275 8.34 1.86 -17.50
N ASP A 276 8.54 2.06 -18.79
CA ASP A 276 7.60 1.71 -19.85
C ASP A 276 7.41 0.18 -19.91
N LYS A 277 8.51 -0.59 -19.90
CA LYS A 277 8.45 -2.06 -19.89
C LYS A 277 7.91 -2.65 -18.59
N PHE A 278 8.19 -2.02 -17.44
CA PHE A 278 7.60 -2.42 -16.16
C PHE A 278 6.08 -2.20 -16.15
N LEU A 279 5.60 -1.03 -16.59
CA LEU A 279 4.18 -0.72 -16.68
C LEU A 279 3.45 -1.63 -17.68
N GLU A 280 4.08 -1.93 -18.82
CA GLU A 280 3.59 -2.89 -19.83
C GLU A 280 3.34 -4.28 -19.22
N LYS A 281 4.34 -4.85 -18.52
CA LYS A 281 4.21 -6.18 -17.88
C LYS A 281 3.27 -6.20 -16.67
N MET A 282 3.11 -5.07 -15.99
CA MET A 282 2.15 -4.93 -14.89
C MET A 282 0.70 -4.76 -15.37
N ALA A 283 0.47 -4.45 -16.66
CA ALA A 283 -0.85 -4.08 -17.19
C ALA A 283 -1.93 -5.16 -17.01
N SER A 284 -1.58 -6.44 -17.01
CA SER A 284 -2.51 -7.56 -16.76
C SER A 284 -3.10 -7.56 -15.35
N GLY A 285 -2.39 -6.99 -14.37
CA GLY A 285 -2.83 -6.83 -12.99
C GLY A 285 -3.50 -5.48 -12.71
N SER A 286 -3.65 -4.61 -13.71
CA SER A 286 -4.20 -3.26 -13.54
C SER A 286 -5.66 -3.31 -13.13
N TRP A 287 -5.93 -2.77 -11.94
CA TRP A 287 -7.27 -2.62 -11.38
C TRP A 287 -8.20 -1.90 -12.37
N LEU A 288 -7.72 -0.81 -12.94
CA LEU A 288 -8.53 0.09 -13.76
C LEU A 288 -8.73 -0.44 -15.18
N ASN A 289 -7.83 -1.29 -15.69
CA ASN A 289 -8.09 -2.00 -16.94
C ASN A 289 -9.12 -3.12 -16.71
N TRP A 290 -9.00 -3.87 -15.61
CA TRP A 290 -10.00 -4.89 -15.24
C TRP A 290 -11.40 -4.30 -15.06
N CYS A 291 -11.54 -3.09 -14.49
CA CYS A 291 -12.82 -2.36 -14.39
C CYS A 291 -13.53 -2.10 -15.73
N GLU A 292 -12.89 -2.34 -16.87
CA GLU A 292 -13.49 -2.19 -18.21
C GLU A 292 -13.89 -3.55 -18.84
N THR A 293 -13.73 -4.69 -18.15
CA THR A 293 -14.07 -6.03 -18.68
C THR A 293 -15.44 -6.55 -18.21
N GLU A 294 -15.95 -7.57 -18.89
CA GLU A 294 -17.23 -8.23 -18.56
C GLU A 294 -17.17 -8.99 -17.23
N GLU A 295 -16.00 -9.48 -16.80
CA GLU A 295 -15.78 -10.09 -15.48
C GLU A 295 -16.03 -9.06 -14.38
N ALA A 296 -15.51 -7.84 -14.54
CA ALA A 296 -15.72 -6.76 -13.58
C ALA A 296 -17.17 -6.28 -13.57
N ALA A 297 -17.80 -6.13 -14.74
CA ALA A 297 -19.22 -5.78 -14.83
C ALA A 297 -20.10 -6.79 -14.06
N ARG A 298 -19.91 -8.10 -14.30
CA ARG A 298 -20.59 -9.19 -13.58
C ARG A 298 -20.28 -9.18 -12.08
N HIS A 299 -19.05 -8.88 -11.68
CA HIS A 299 -18.67 -8.78 -10.28
C HIS A 299 -19.37 -7.60 -9.58
N PHE A 300 -19.40 -6.42 -10.22
CA PHE A 300 -20.05 -5.22 -9.67
C PHE A 300 -21.57 -5.39 -9.55
N GLU A 301 -22.23 -5.91 -10.60
CA GLU A 301 -23.66 -6.24 -10.60
C GLU A 301 -24.00 -7.18 -9.44
N LYS A 302 -23.27 -8.30 -9.32
CA LYS A 302 -23.46 -9.30 -8.26
C LYS A 302 -23.28 -8.73 -6.85
N ARG A 303 -22.41 -7.74 -6.69
CA ARG A 303 -22.13 -7.08 -5.40
C ARG A 303 -23.05 -5.88 -5.11
N GLY A 304 -23.89 -5.45 -6.06
CA GLY A 304 -24.64 -4.20 -5.95
C GLY A 304 -23.75 -2.94 -5.92
N ILE A 305 -22.59 -2.99 -6.58
CA ILE A 305 -21.60 -1.91 -6.61
C ILE A 305 -21.78 -1.07 -7.86
N ASP A 306 -21.78 0.26 -7.72
CA ASP A 306 -21.67 1.18 -8.85
C ASP A 306 -20.27 1.09 -9.47
N ALA A 307 -20.20 0.58 -10.71
CA ALA A 307 -18.97 0.49 -11.49
C ALA A 307 -18.29 1.85 -11.72
N ALA A 308 -19.02 2.97 -11.69
CA ALA A 308 -18.43 4.30 -11.81
C ALA A 308 -17.56 4.66 -10.59
N ARG A 309 -17.86 4.11 -9.41
CA ARG A 309 -17.08 4.27 -8.16
C ARG A 309 -15.83 3.39 -8.12
N ALA A 310 -15.77 2.34 -8.93
CA ALA A 310 -14.58 1.52 -9.14
C ALA A 310 -13.50 2.26 -9.97
N LYS A 311 -13.92 3.13 -10.91
CA LYS A 311 -13.04 3.91 -11.79
C LYS A 311 -12.46 5.13 -11.07
N ARG A 312 -11.13 5.18 -10.93
CA ARG A 312 -10.42 6.18 -10.12
C ARG A 312 -9.63 7.20 -10.92
N PHE A 313 -9.63 8.41 -10.39
CA PHE A 313 -9.03 9.60 -10.96
C PHE A 313 -8.29 10.40 -9.87
N THR A 314 -7.22 11.06 -10.25
CA THR A 314 -6.51 12.04 -9.40
C THR A 314 -6.96 13.44 -9.79
N PRO A 315 -7.39 14.29 -8.84
CA PRO A 315 -7.70 15.69 -9.09
C PRO A 315 -6.42 16.51 -9.20
N PHE A 316 -6.24 17.22 -10.32
CA PHE A 316 -5.13 18.16 -10.53
C PHE A 316 -5.68 19.57 -10.69
N GLN A 317 -5.13 20.52 -9.93
CA GLN A 317 -5.46 21.93 -10.04
C GLN A 317 -4.46 22.66 -10.95
N ALA A 318 -4.97 23.30 -12.01
CA ALA A 318 -4.20 24.14 -12.91
C ALA A 318 -4.81 25.55 -12.88
N GLY A 319 -4.28 26.40 -11.99
CA GLY A 319 -4.87 27.71 -11.68
C GLY A 319 -6.28 27.56 -11.11
N SER A 320 -7.27 28.16 -11.78
CA SER A 320 -8.70 28.06 -11.41
C SER A 320 -9.41 26.82 -11.96
N LYS A 321 -8.78 26.02 -12.84
CA LYS A 321 -9.41 24.83 -13.43
C LYS A 321 -8.98 23.56 -12.69
N GLN A 322 -9.96 22.83 -12.20
CA GLN A 322 -9.76 21.45 -11.75
C GLN A 322 -9.87 20.51 -12.96
N THR A 323 -8.89 19.61 -13.09
CA THR A 323 -8.90 18.53 -14.09
C THR A 323 -8.83 17.18 -13.38
N LEU A 324 -9.43 16.15 -13.99
CA LEU A 324 -9.30 14.76 -13.53
C LEU A 324 -8.45 13.98 -14.53
N ARG A 325 -7.34 13.39 -14.06
CA ARG A 325 -6.62 12.36 -14.83
C ARG A 325 -6.96 11.00 -14.27
N ARG A 326 -7.18 9.99 -15.14
CA ARG A 326 -7.38 8.60 -14.71
C ARG A 326 -6.13 8.16 -13.94
N ALA A 327 -6.30 7.50 -12.80
CA ALA A 327 -5.18 6.82 -12.17
C ALA A 327 -4.68 5.69 -13.10
N GLN A 328 -3.41 5.32 -13.00
CA GLN A 328 -2.79 4.28 -13.83
C GLN A 328 -2.15 3.19 -12.95
N GLU A 329 -1.44 3.62 -11.91
CA GLU A 329 -0.64 2.79 -11.00
C GLU A 329 -1.45 2.05 -9.91
N PHE A 330 -2.68 1.61 -10.17
CA PHE A 330 -3.48 0.78 -9.24
C PHE A 330 -3.56 -0.66 -9.73
N TYR A 331 -3.13 -1.60 -8.90
CA TYR A 331 -2.98 -3.01 -9.25
C TYR A 331 -3.57 -3.93 -8.17
N CYS A 332 -4.06 -5.10 -8.60
CA CYS A 332 -4.48 -6.15 -7.70
C CYS A 332 -3.27 -6.99 -7.27
N ILE A 333 -2.92 -6.92 -5.99
CA ILE A 333 -1.82 -7.68 -5.40
C ILE A 333 -2.09 -7.93 -3.91
N ARG A 334 -1.81 -9.13 -3.41
CA ARG A 334 -1.76 -9.38 -1.96
C ARG A 334 -0.34 -9.13 -1.47
N ASN A 335 -0.09 -7.99 -0.82
CA ASN A 335 1.24 -7.59 -0.34
C ASN A 335 1.85 -8.51 0.75
N ASN A 336 1.09 -9.49 1.23
CA ASN A 336 1.48 -10.53 2.18
C ASN A 336 1.49 -11.95 1.57
N ASP A 337 1.10 -12.11 0.30
CA ASP A 337 1.10 -13.39 -0.39
C ASP A 337 2.43 -13.64 -1.11
N LYS A 338 3.01 -14.82 -0.90
CA LYS A 338 4.32 -15.16 -1.47
C LYS A 338 4.29 -15.23 -3.00
N THR A 339 3.22 -15.76 -3.58
CA THR A 339 3.09 -15.95 -5.03
C THR A 339 2.94 -14.60 -5.73
N ASP A 340 2.10 -13.71 -5.20
CA ASP A 340 1.91 -12.37 -5.76
C ASP A 340 3.21 -11.54 -5.67
N LEU A 341 3.94 -11.61 -4.55
CA LEU A 341 5.25 -10.95 -4.42
C LEU A 341 6.32 -11.56 -5.33
N GLN A 342 6.32 -12.89 -5.53
CA GLN A 342 7.20 -13.54 -6.50
C GLN A 342 6.91 -13.08 -7.92
N ARG A 343 5.63 -12.92 -8.31
CA ARG A 343 5.26 -12.37 -9.62
C ARG A 343 5.73 -10.94 -9.82
N LEU A 344 5.67 -10.08 -8.79
CA LEU A 344 6.20 -8.72 -8.87
C LEU A 344 7.73 -8.72 -9.13
N VAL A 345 8.48 -9.58 -8.43
CA VAL A 345 9.92 -9.73 -8.67
C VAL A 345 10.20 -10.31 -10.05
N ALA A 346 9.48 -11.36 -10.45
CA ALA A 346 9.61 -11.95 -11.79
C ALA A 346 9.34 -10.92 -12.89
N VAL A 347 8.30 -10.09 -12.78
CA VAL A 347 8.03 -8.99 -13.73
C VAL A 347 9.24 -8.07 -13.87
N ILE A 348 9.82 -7.60 -12.77
CA ILE A 348 11.01 -6.72 -12.76
C ILE A 348 12.21 -7.41 -13.42
N GLU A 349 12.45 -8.67 -13.06
CA GLU A 349 13.59 -9.45 -13.57
C GLU A 349 13.41 -9.81 -15.06
N ASN A 350 12.18 -10.04 -15.53
CA ASN A 350 11.89 -10.27 -16.95
C ASN A 350 12.18 -9.00 -17.78
N VAL A 351 11.84 -7.79 -17.30
CA VAL A 351 12.22 -6.53 -17.97
C VAL A 351 13.74 -6.45 -18.16
N ILE A 352 14.51 -6.88 -17.16
CA ILE A 352 15.98 -6.85 -17.20
C ILE A 352 16.54 -7.97 -18.10
N LEU A 353 15.99 -9.18 -18.04
CA LEU A 353 16.41 -10.30 -18.89
C LEU A 353 16.13 -10.04 -20.38
N GLU A 354 14.98 -9.43 -20.72
CA GLU A 354 14.65 -9.01 -22.09
C GLU A 354 15.59 -7.93 -22.61
N TYR A 355 15.92 -6.92 -21.78
CA TYR A 355 16.91 -5.89 -22.14
C TYR A 355 18.28 -6.50 -22.46
N LEU A 356 18.69 -7.52 -21.69
CA LEU A 356 19.92 -8.29 -21.91
C LEU A 356 19.81 -9.33 -23.04
N LYS A 357 18.62 -9.52 -23.64
CA LYS A 357 18.32 -10.53 -24.68
C LYS A 357 18.56 -11.97 -24.22
N LEU A 358 18.22 -12.26 -22.97
CA LEU A 358 18.35 -13.58 -22.34
C LEU A 358 17.04 -14.37 -22.27
N ILE A 359 15.91 -13.73 -22.60
CA ILE A 359 14.57 -14.30 -22.84
C ILE A 359 13.91 -13.56 -24.01
#